data_AF-A0A6A9QJR7-F1
#
_entry.id   AF-A0A6A9QJR7-F1
#
_cell.length_a   1.000
_cell.length_b   1.000
_cell.length_c   1.000
_cell.angle_alpha   90.00
_cell.angle_beta   90.00
_cell.angle_gamma   90.00
#
_symmetry.space_group_name_H-M   'P 1'
#
loop_
_entity.id
_entity.type
_entity.pdbx_description
1 polymer ?
#
loop_
_entity_poly.entity_id
_entity_poly.type
_entity_poly.pdbx_seq_one_letter_code
_entity_poly.pdbx_strand_id
1 'polypeptide(L)'
;MECEHCKKREAITTVGGRKVCDVCARNEILKRIRRDAVSRKVFDYKDKILFAEPDFLKGESELLKAILLKSCYSCNLDPYTLEIRTSGNSITDKLWEIMRSVLMNATQRSIRKIVLPFTADFLMAYLIYSVSTGEKEYIWLLDYKNDFNGIEFIVPFFSTSWKELSGFMNSKTISGDNLMDLILNWERETLSENYELFHAYWNSANILKGDRRCKTCGAYVTHDDLCLRCSRETISRP
;
A
#
# COMPACT_ATOMS: atom_id res chain seq x y z
N MET A 1 -13.70 -20.15 -20.01
CA MET A 1 -14.57 -20.53 -18.85
C MET A 1 -15.47 -19.35 -18.54
N GLU A 2 -16.76 -19.55 -18.24
CA GLU A 2 -17.68 -18.42 -18.02
C GLU A 2 -17.51 -17.75 -16.65
N CYS A 3 -17.79 -16.44 -16.59
CA CYS A 3 -17.83 -15.65 -15.37
C CYS A 3 -18.85 -16.22 -14.37
N GLU A 4 -18.38 -16.60 -13.19
CA GLU A 4 -19.21 -17.20 -12.14
C GLU A 4 -20.25 -16.24 -11.57
N HIS A 5 -20.02 -14.93 -11.66
CA HIS A 5 -20.93 -13.92 -11.15
C HIS A 5 -22.07 -13.57 -12.10
N CYS A 6 -21.78 -13.31 -13.38
CA CYS A 6 -22.80 -12.84 -14.33
C CYS A 6 -23.27 -13.90 -15.33
N LYS A 7 -22.53 -15.01 -15.50
CA LYS A 7 -22.83 -16.09 -16.46
C LYS A 7 -23.05 -15.60 -17.91
N LYS A 8 -22.43 -14.48 -18.29
CA LYS A 8 -22.65 -13.80 -19.59
C LYS A 8 -21.39 -13.53 -20.39
N ARG A 9 -20.22 -13.55 -19.75
CA ARG A 9 -18.93 -13.17 -20.33
C ARG A 9 -17.88 -14.18 -19.92
N GLU A 10 -16.80 -14.25 -20.68
CA GLU A 10 -15.64 -15.04 -20.32
C GLU A 10 -15.00 -14.53 -19.02
N ALA A 11 -14.60 -15.45 -18.15
CA ALA A 11 -13.83 -15.15 -16.96
C ALA A 11 -12.37 -14.88 -17.35
N ILE A 12 -11.82 -13.77 -16.88
CA ILE A 12 -10.44 -13.36 -17.19
C ILE A 12 -9.54 -13.34 -15.95
N THR A 13 -10.12 -13.29 -14.75
CA THR A 13 -9.38 -13.23 -13.49
C THR A 13 -10.15 -13.92 -12.36
N THR A 14 -9.53 -14.01 -11.20
CA THR A 14 -10.13 -14.51 -9.96
C THR A 14 -10.14 -13.39 -8.91
N VAL A 15 -11.30 -13.14 -8.29
CA VAL A 15 -11.48 -12.15 -7.22
C VAL A 15 -12.17 -12.83 -6.05
N GLY A 16 -11.56 -12.82 -4.87
CA GLY A 16 -12.06 -13.54 -3.69
C GLY A 16 -12.44 -15.00 -3.97
N GLY A 17 -11.59 -15.71 -4.72
CA GLY A 17 -11.78 -17.12 -5.07
C GLY A 17 -12.74 -17.41 -6.23
N ARG A 18 -13.41 -16.40 -6.79
CA ARG A 18 -14.38 -16.58 -7.88
C ARG A 18 -13.82 -16.16 -9.22
N LYS A 19 -14.02 -16.98 -10.25
CA LYS A 19 -13.61 -16.67 -11.63
C LYS A 19 -14.58 -15.68 -12.25
N VAL A 20 -14.12 -14.47 -12.55
CA VAL A 20 -14.96 -13.34 -12.95
C VAL A 20 -14.48 -12.69 -14.25
N CYS A 21 -15.43 -12.15 -15.02
CA CYS A 21 -15.13 -11.26 -16.14
C CYS A 21 -14.61 -9.91 -15.64
N ASP A 22 -14.00 -9.13 -16.54
CA ASP A 22 -13.49 -7.79 -16.31
C ASP A 22 -14.49 -6.86 -15.58
N VAL A 23 -15.74 -6.81 -16.06
CA VAL A 23 -16.78 -5.94 -15.49
C VAL A 23 -17.13 -6.36 -14.06
N CYS A 24 -17.21 -7.67 -13.82
CA CYS A 24 -17.52 -8.19 -12.49
C CYS A 24 -16.36 -7.97 -11.52
N ALA A 25 -15.12 -8.20 -11.95
CA ALA A 25 -13.92 -7.91 -11.17
C ALA A 25 -13.89 -6.45 -10.74
N ARG A 26 -14.09 -5.52 -11.69
CA ARG A 26 -14.12 -4.07 -11.39
C ARG A 26 -15.17 -3.71 -10.35
N ASN A 27 -16.37 -4.27 -10.49
CA ASN A 27 -17.47 -4.01 -9.56
C ASN A 27 -17.20 -4.58 -8.16
N GLU A 28 -16.55 -5.74 -8.05
CA GLU A 28 -16.20 -6.33 -6.75
C GLU A 28 -15.16 -5.49 -6.01
N ILE A 29 -14.11 -5.04 -6.71
CA ILE A 29 -13.08 -4.16 -6.13
C ILE A 29 -13.68 -2.81 -5.69
N LEU A 30 -14.51 -2.19 -6.53
CA LEU A 30 -15.22 -0.95 -6.17
C LEU A 30 -16.10 -1.14 -4.92
N LYS A 31 -16.81 -2.26 -4.80
CA LYS A 31 -17.63 -2.58 -3.62
C LYS A 31 -16.78 -2.79 -2.37
N ARG A 32 -15.62 -3.46 -2.49
CA ARG A 32 -14.68 -3.69 -1.39
C ARG A 32 -14.14 -2.35 -0.86
N ILE A 33 -13.59 -1.52 -1.75
CA ILE A 33 -13.06 -0.21 -1.37
C ILE A 33 -14.14 0.72 -0.83
N ARG A 34 -15.35 0.71 -1.41
CA ARG A 34 -16.47 1.48 -0.86
C ARG A 34 -16.85 1.03 0.55
N ARG A 35 -16.88 -0.28 0.81
CA ARG A 35 -17.15 -0.82 2.15
C ARG A 35 -16.09 -0.36 3.14
N ASP A 36 -14.82 -0.47 2.77
CA ASP A 36 -13.72 -0.16 3.67
C ASP A 36 -13.57 1.35 3.89
N ALA A 37 -13.73 2.18 2.85
CA ALA A 37 -13.61 3.63 2.94
C ALA A 37 -14.86 4.31 3.55
N VAL A 38 -16.07 3.96 3.07
CA VAL A 38 -17.32 4.64 3.42
C VAL A 38 -18.01 3.98 4.60
N SER A 39 -18.25 2.67 4.54
CA SER A 39 -19.03 1.99 5.59
C SER A 39 -18.28 1.94 6.92
N ARG A 40 -16.95 1.92 6.91
CA ARG A 40 -16.12 2.01 8.13
C ARG A 40 -15.78 3.44 8.55
N LYS A 41 -16.34 4.47 7.89
CA LYS A 41 -16.11 5.89 8.19
C LYS A 41 -14.62 6.24 8.29
N VAL A 42 -13.83 5.74 7.35
CA VAL A 42 -12.39 6.04 7.30
C VAL A 42 -12.16 7.48 6.87
N PHE A 43 -13.04 7.99 6.01
CA PHE A 43 -13.04 9.37 5.55
C PHE A 43 -14.32 10.10 5.97
N ASP A 44 -14.15 11.34 6.39
CA ASP A 44 -15.19 12.30 6.70
C ASP A 44 -15.44 13.22 5.52
N TYR A 45 -16.54 13.98 5.59
CA TYR A 45 -16.91 14.92 4.55
C TYR A 45 -15.86 16.03 4.42
N LYS A 46 -15.34 16.26 3.21
CA LYS A 46 -14.30 17.26 2.89
C LYS A 46 -12.95 17.04 3.59
N ASP A 47 -12.62 15.80 3.93
CA ASP A 47 -11.27 15.48 4.38
C ASP A 47 -10.22 15.89 3.36
N LYS A 48 -9.18 16.58 3.85
CA LYS A 48 -7.94 16.78 3.10
C LYS A 48 -7.12 15.51 3.16
N ILE A 49 -6.78 14.97 2.00
CA ILE A 49 -6.05 13.71 1.90
C ILE A 49 -4.81 13.85 1.01
N LEU A 50 -3.74 13.17 1.39
CA LEU A 50 -2.48 13.12 0.64
C LEU A 50 -2.35 11.75 -0.03
N PHE A 51 -2.46 11.68 -1.35
CA PHE A 51 -2.07 10.50 -2.11
C PHE A 51 -0.56 10.52 -2.34
N ALA A 52 0.11 9.47 -1.86
CA ALA A 52 1.50 9.23 -2.21
C ALA A 52 1.58 8.57 -3.59
N GLU A 53 2.44 9.09 -4.46
CA GLU A 53 2.71 8.54 -5.79
C GLU A 53 4.22 8.29 -5.95
N PRO A 54 4.75 7.19 -5.37
CA PRO A 54 6.12 6.77 -5.62
C PRO A 54 6.32 6.41 -7.09
N ASP A 55 7.47 6.77 -7.65
CA ASP A 55 7.82 6.51 -9.04
C ASP A 55 7.64 5.04 -9.49
N PHE A 56 8.04 4.09 -8.65
CA PHE A 56 7.90 2.65 -8.94
C PHE A 56 6.48 2.07 -8.72
N LEU A 57 5.53 2.88 -8.22
CA LEU A 57 4.13 2.52 -7.96
C LEU A 57 3.14 3.50 -8.61
N LYS A 58 3.57 4.20 -9.68
CA LYS A 58 2.75 5.25 -10.30
C LYS A 58 1.41 4.73 -10.80
N GLY A 59 1.39 3.60 -11.50
CA GLY A 59 0.14 3.03 -12.04
C GLY A 59 -0.84 2.62 -10.95
N GLU A 60 -0.33 2.04 -9.86
CA GLU A 60 -1.10 1.66 -8.69
C GLU A 60 -1.68 2.89 -7.97
N SER A 61 -0.90 3.97 -7.89
CA SER A 61 -1.31 5.24 -7.28
C SER A 61 -2.42 5.94 -8.07
N GLU A 62 -2.26 6.05 -9.38
CA GLU A 62 -3.26 6.64 -10.28
C GLU A 62 -4.58 5.86 -10.23
N LEU A 63 -4.49 4.51 -10.29
CA LEU A 63 -5.65 3.65 -10.20
C LEU A 63 -6.35 3.79 -8.84
N LEU A 64 -5.57 3.76 -7.76
CA LEU A 64 -6.09 3.89 -6.40
C LEU A 64 -6.85 5.21 -6.23
N LYS A 65 -6.26 6.32 -6.68
CA LYS A 65 -6.89 7.64 -6.64
C LYS A 65 -8.22 7.64 -7.40
N ALA A 66 -8.24 7.12 -8.62
CA ALA A 66 -9.45 7.05 -9.43
C ALA A 66 -10.55 6.21 -8.76
N ILE A 67 -10.20 5.02 -8.25
CA ILE A 67 -11.15 4.12 -7.58
C ILE A 67 -11.66 4.73 -6.28
N LEU A 68 -10.79 5.30 -5.44
CA LEU A 68 -11.16 5.83 -4.13
C LEU A 68 -12.09 7.05 -4.27
N LEU A 69 -11.75 8.00 -5.14
CA LEU A 69 -12.59 9.19 -5.37
C LEU A 69 -13.96 8.82 -5.95
N LYS A 70 -14.01 7.81 -6.84
CA LYS A 70 -15.28 7.29 -7.35
C LYS A 70 -16.10 6.58 -6.26
N SER A 71 -15.44 5.79 -5.40
CA SER A 71 -16.11 4.99 -4.36
C SER A 71 -16.59 5.84 -3.18
N CYS A 72 -15.86 6.90 -2.85
CA CYS A 72 -16.15 7.85 -1.78
C CYS A 72 -16.69 9.19 -2.35
N TYR A 73 -17.44 9.16 -3.46
CA TYR A 73 -17.95 10.39 -4.09
C TYR A 73 -18.77 11.25 -3.10
N SER A 74 -19.51 10.61 -2.20
CA SER A 74 -20.31 11.27 -1.15
C SER A 74 -19.47 11.93 -0.07
N CYS A 75 -18.22 11.51 0.08
CA CYS A 75 -17.28 12.08 1.05
C CYS A 75 -16.75 13.43 0.58
N ASN A 76 -16.80 13.73 -0.73
CA ASN A 76 -16.31 14.99 -1.31
C ASN A 76 -14.90 15.35 -0.82
N LEU A 77 -13.98 14.38 -0.90
CA LEU A 77 -12.60 14.50 -0.44
C LEU A 77 -11.88 15.65 -1.16
N ASP A 78 -10.92 16.29 -0.50
CA ASP A 78 -10.02 17.32 -1.03
C ASP A 78 -8.63 16.70 -1.26
N PRO A 79 -8.36 16.13 -2.46
CA PRO A 79 -7.16 15.34 -2.69
C PRO A 79 -5.95 16.19 -3.10
N TYR A 80 -4.82 15.95 -2.45
CA TYR A 80 -3.51 16.38 -2.90
C TYR A 80 -2.69 15.16 -3.33
N THR A 81 -1.99 15.24 -4.46
CA THR A 81 -1.08 14.19 -4.91
C THR A 81 0.36 14.66 -4.72
N LEU A 82 1.19 13.79 -4.16
CA LEU A 82 2.62 13.99 -4.03
C LEU A 82 3.35 12.93 -4.84
N GLU A 83 3.95 13.36 -5.95
CA GLU A 83 4.91 12.56 -6.69
C GLU A 83 6.21 12.44 -5.87
N ILE A 84 6.71 11.21 -5.71
CA ILE A 84 7.90 10.91 -4.90
C ILE A 84 8.88 10.13 -5.78
N ARG A 85 10.02 10.75 -6.07
CA ARG A 85 11.12 10.06 -6.74
C ARG A 85 11.97 9.37 -5.68
N THR A 86 12.25 8.09 -5.89
CA THR A 86 13.05 7.30 -4.96
C THR A 86 14.43 7.04 -5.54
N SER A 87 15.46 7.20 -4.70
CA SER A 87 16.87 7.03 -5.08
C SER A 87 17.57 5.94 -4.26
N GLY A 88 16.91 5.44 -3.21
CA GLY A 88 17.42 4.36 -2.37
C GLY A 88 17.71 3.07 -3.15
N ASN A 89 18.79 2.38 -2.78
CA ASN A 89 19.19 1.12 -3.42
C ASN A 89 18.40 -0.08 -2.90
N SER A 90 17.93 -0.03 -1.64
CA SER A 90 17.07 -1.06 -1.05
C SER A 90 15.63 -0.60 -0.95
N ILE A 91 14.69 -1.55 -0.90
CA ILE A 91 13.27 -1.22 -0.71
C ILE A 91 13.03 -0.47 0.61
N THR A 92 13.80 -0.78 1.65
CA THR A 92 13.72 -0.10 2.95
C THR A 92 14.16 1.37 2.87
N ASP A 93 15.18 1.68 2.06
CA ASP A 93 15.58 3.07 1.80
C ASP A 93 14.48 3.82 1.05
N LYS A 94 13.89 3.20 0.03
CA LYS A 94 12.78 3.78 -0.74
C LYS A 94 11.55 4.04 0.12
N LEU A 95 11.19 3.07 0.99
CA LEU A 95 10.12 3.26 1.96
C LEU A 95 10.44 4.41 2.93
N TRP A 96 11.69 4.55 3.36
CA TRP A 96 12.08 5.69 4.17
C TRP A 96 11.92 7.03 3.44
N GLU A 97 12.34 7.14 2.18
CA GLU A 97 12.15 8.34 1.35
C GLU A 97 10.66 8.68 1.18
N ILE A 98 9.82 7.66 0.93
CA ILE A 98 8.36 7.82 0.86
C ILE A 98 7.83 8.36 2.18
N MET A 99 8.13 7.70 3.29
CA MET A 99 7.62 8.07 4.61
C MET A 99 8.05 9.48 5.03
N ARG A 100 9.31 9.87 4.77
CA ARG A 100 9.80 11.23 5.02
C ARG A 100 9.05 12.26 4.18
N SER A 101 8.90 11.98 2.88
CA SER A 101 8.26 12.89 1.93
C SER A 101 6.80 13.14 2.28
N VAL A 102 6.05 12.09 2.59
CA VAL A 102 4.63 12.22 2.93
C VAL A 102 4.42 12.88 4.29
N LEU A 103 5.21 12.56 5.31
CA LEU A 103 5.10 13.17 6.65
C LEU A 103 5.44 14.66 6.62
N MET A 104 6.50 15.05 5.90
CA MET A 104 6.89 16.44 5.74
C MET A 104 5.79 17.25 5.04
N ASN A 105 5.26 16.74 3.93
CA ASN A 105 4.19 17.43 3.19
C ASN A 105 2.88 17.47 3.98
N ALA A 106 2.53 16.39 4.69
CA ALA A 106 1.34 16.34 5.52
C ALA A 106 1.38 17.39 6.63
N THR A 107 2.53 17.53 7.30
CA THR A 107 2.74 18.54 8.34
C THR A 107 2.63 19.96 7.77
N GLN A 108 3.34 20.27 6.68
CA GLN A 108 3.32 21.59 6.04
C GLN A 108 1.92 22.02 5.58
N ARG A 109 1.11 21.05 5.16
CA ARG A 109 -0.23 21.29 4.59
C ARG A 109 -1.37 21.05 5.58
N SER A 110 -1.05 20.70 6.84
CA SER A 110 -2.03 20.31 7.87
C SER A 110 -2.97 19.18 7.41
N ILE A 111 -2.42 18.21 6.69
CA ILE A 111 -3.13 17.01 6.24
C ILE A 111 -2.95 15.91 7.29
N ARG A 112 -4.04 15.24 7.68
CA ARG A 112 -4.01 14.15 8.69
C ARG A 112 -4.27 12.76 8.12
N LYS A 113 -4.59 12.64 6.83
CA LYS A 113 -4.87 11.34 6.18
C LYS A 113 -3.98 11.19 4.95
N ILE A 114 -3.18 10.13 4.95
CA ILE A 114 -2.25 9.78 3.87
C ILE A 114 -2.72 8.45 3.26
N VAL A 115 -2.92 8.44 1.96
CA VAL A 115 -3.32 7.26 1.20
C VAL A 115 -2.10 6.71 0.48
N LEU A 116 -1.76 5.45 0.77
CA LEU A 116 -0.61 4.75 0.23
C LEU A 116 -1.05 3.73 -0.84
N PRO A 117 -0.31 3.61 -1.96
CA PRO A 117 -0.66 2.77 -3.09
C PRO A 117 -0.20 1.31 -2.97
N PHE A 118 0.09 0.84 -1.76
CA PHE A 118 0.65 -0.50 -1.57
C PHE A 118 -0.42 -1.57 -1.76
N THR A 119 -0.15 -2.50 -2.68
CA THR A 119 -0.98 -3.68 -2.95
C THR A 119 -0.68 -4.80 -1.97
N ALA A 120 -1.54 -5.82 -1.92
CA ALA A 120 -1.29 -7.01 -1.10
C ALA A 120 0.01 -7.71 -1.49
N ASP A 121 0.34 -7.79 -2.78
CA ASP A 121 1.61 -8.37 -3.28
C ASP A 121 2.80 -7.57 -2.77
N PHE A 122 2.76 -6.24 -2.87
CA PHE A 122 3.87 -5.41 -2.39
C PHE A 122 4.10 -5.59 -0.88
N LEU A 123 3.02 -5.61 -0.09
CA LEU A 123 3.08 -5.74 1.36
C LEU A 123 3.53 -7.14 1.80
N MET A 124 3.09 -8.18 1.10
CA MET A 124 3.52 -9.56 1.33
C MET A 124 4.98 -9.76 0.93
N ALA A 125 5.40 -9.21 -0.21
CA ALA A 125 6.78 -9.27 -0.65
C ALA A 125 7.69 -8.54 0.34
N TYR A 126 7.25 -7.40 0.87
CA TYR A 126 7.99 -6.69 1.92
C TYR A 126 8.03 -7.50 3.23
N LEU A 127 6.96 -8.22 3.60
CA LEU A 127 7.00 -9.13 4.74
C LEU A 127 8.09 -10.20 4.59
N ILE A 128 8.12 -10.88 3.43
CA ILE A 128 9.11 -11.92 3.14
C ILE A 128 10.51 -11.31 3.14
N TYR A 129 10.69 -10.15 2.48
CA TYR A 129 11.93 -9.40 2.49
C TYR A 129 12.41 -9.13 3.91
N SER A 130 11.55 -8.58 4.77
CA SER A 130 11.87 -8.29 6.16
C SER A 130 12.26 -9.52 6.98
N VAL A 131 11.65 -10.68 6.72
CA VAL A 131 12.04 -11.94 7.36
C VAL A 131 13.42 -12.39 6.86
N SER A 132 13.67 -12.28 5.55
CA SER A 132 14.92 -12.74 4.93
C SER A 132 16.13 -11.87 5.26
N THR A 133 15.94 -10.55 5.42
CA THR A 133 17.04 -9.59 5.62
C THR A 133 17.14 -9.09 7.07
N GLY A 134 16.07 -9.22 7.85
CA GLY A 134 15.93 -8.58 9.16
C GLY A 134 15.51 -7.10 9.10
N GLU A 135 15.40 -6.51 7.90
CA GLU A 135 14.99 -5.11 7.70
C GLU A 135 13.46 -4.99 7.78
N LYS A 136 12.96 -4.70 8.99
CA LYS A 136 11.53 -4.70 9.33
C LYS A 136 10.96 -3.33 9.69
N GLU A 137 11.67 -2.25 9.34
CA GLU A 137 11.40 -0.88 9.80
C GLU A 137 9.95 -0.44 9.58
N TYR A 138 9.33 -0.84 8.47
CA TYR A 138 8.00 -0.38 8.09
C TYR A 138 6.94 -1.48 8.12
N ILE A 139 7.19 -2.59 8.82
CA ILE A 139 6.23 -3.71 8.93
C ILE A 139 4.87 -3.29 9.48
N TRP A 140 4.81 -2.20 10.24
CA TRP A 140 3.55 -1.66 10.74
C TRP A 140 2.61 -1.19 9.62
N LEU A 141 3.08 -0.95 8.40
CA LEU A 141 2.24 -0.57 7.26
C LEU A 141 1.41 -1.74 6.71
N LEU A 142 1.63 -2.97 7.18
CA LEU A 142 0.90 -4.18 6.74
C LEU A 142 -0.47 -4.27 7.42
N ASP A 143 -1.26 -3.21 7.32
CA ASP A 143 -2.66 -3.16 7.74
C ASP A 143 -3.39 -2.12 6.87
N TYR A 144 -4.71 -2.21 6.82
CA TYR A 144 -5.55 -1.26 6.09
C TYR A 144 -5.39 0.17 6.62
N LYS A 145 -5.29 0.33 7.93
CA LYS A 145 -5.22 1.64 8.60
C LYS A 145 -4.24 1.61 9.76
N ASN A 146 -3.36 2.60 9.79
CA ASN A 146 -2.37 2.78 10.84
C ASN A 146 -2.30 4.23 11.29
N ASP A 147 -1.91 4.47 12.55
CA ASP A 147 -1.67 5.82 13.07
C ASP A 147 -0.20 6.02 13.42
N PHE A 148 0.32 7.19 13.07
CA PHE A 148 1.60 7.67 13.55
C PHE A 148 1.55 9.18 13.77
N ASN A 149 1.77 9.61 15.01
CA ASN A 149 1.75 11.02 15.43
C ASN A 149 0.46 11.77 15.04
N GLY A 150 -0.70 11.09 15.11
CA GLY A 150 -2.00 11.69 14.77
C GLY A 150 -2.22 11.88 13.26
N ILE A 151 -1.38 11.26 12.43
CA ILE A 151 -1.58 11.12 10.99
C ILE A 151 -1.97 9.67 10.70
N GLU A 152 -3.11 9.50 10.04
CA GLU A 152 -3.64 8.22 9.63
C GLU A 152 -3.08 7.82 8.26
N PHE A 153 -2.46 6.65 8.19
CA PHE A 153 -1.99 6.00 6.98
C PHE A 153 -3.00 4.96 6.56
N ILE A 154 -3.50 5.08 5.32
CA ILE A 154 -4.59 4.28 4.80
C ILE A 154 -4.06 3.56 3.55
N VAL A 155 -4.22 2.24 3.52
CA VAL A 155 -3.70 1.36 2.47
C VAL A 155 -4.88 0.59 1.84
N PRO A 156 -5.66 1.20 0.92
CA PRO A 156 -6.91 0.59 0.46
C PRO A 156 -6.73 -0.71 -0.31
N PHE A 157 -5.56 -0.94 -0.90
CA PHE A 157 -5.22 -2.19 -1.57
C PHE A 157 -4.53 -3.22 -0.66
N PHE A 158 -4.53 -3.05 0.68
CA PHE A 158 -3.80 -3.94 1.59
C PHE A 158 -4.16 -5.44 1.42
N SER A 159 -5.39 -5.74 1.01
CA SER A 159 -5.89 -7.10 0.77
C SER A 159 -6.32 -7.30 -0.69
N THR A 160 -5.82 -6.49 -1.62
CA THR A 160 -6.16 -6.58 -3.04
C THR A 160 -4.89 -6.82 -3.84
N SER A 161 -4.83 -7.96 -4.51
CA SER A 161 -3.65 -8.34 -5.27
C SER A 161 -3.65 -7.74 -6.68
N TRP A 162 -2.47 -7.69 -7.30
CA TRP A 162 -2.30 -7.24 -8.66
C TRP A 162 -3.14 -8.07 -9.65
N LYS A 163 -3.25 -9.38 -9.42
CA LYS A 163 -4.07 -10.27 -10.23
C LYS A 163 -5.56 -9.88 -10.15
N GLU A 164 -6.05 -9.48 -8.98
CA GLU A 164 -7.41 -8.96 -8.83
C GLU A 164 -7.59 -7.60 -9.55
N LEU A 165 -6.53 -6.78 -9.59
CA LEU A 165 -6.50 -5.48 -10.28
C LEU A 165 -6.30 -5.58 -11.81
N SER A 166 -6.05 -6.78 -12.35
CA SER A 166 -5.86 -6.99 -13.81
C SER A 166 -7.05 -6.53 -14.66
N GLY A 167 -8.25 -6.47 -14.07
CA GLY A 167 -9.41 -5.86 -14.72
C GLY A 167 -9.27 -4.35 -14.98
N PHE A 168 -8.37 -3.65 -14.29
CA PHE A 168 -8.14 -2.21 -14.40
C PHE A 168 -6.80 -1.84 -15.04
N MET A 169 -5.74 -2.58 -14.73
CA MET A 169 -4.37 -2.25 -15.13
C MET A 169 -3.57 -3.52 -15.42
N ASN A 170 -2.62 -3.42 -16.36
CA ASN A 170 -1.72 -4.53 -16.75
C ASN A 170 -0.24 -4.24 -16.45
N SER A 171 0.08 -3.27 -15.58
CA SER A 171 1.48 -2.90 -15.31
C SER A 171 2.09 -3.70 -14.17
N LYS A 172 3.30 -4.21 -14.36
CA LYS A 172 4.06 -4.93 -13.34
C LYS A 172 4.87 -3.94 -12.48
N THR A 173 4.72 -4.03 -11.16
CA THR A 173 5.58 -3.32 -10.21
C THR A 173 7.02 -3.82 -10.34
N ILE A 174 7.95 -2.88 -10.47
CA ILE A 174 9.41 -3.10 -10.48
C ILE A 174 9.98 -2.12 -9.47
N SER A 175 10.35 -2.62 -8.30
CA SER A 175 10.84 -1.80 -7.19
C SER A 175 12.25 -1.28 -7.43
N GLY A 176 13.07 -1.95 -8.26
CA GLY A 176 14.47 -1.61 -8.47
C GLY A 176 15.41 -2.14 -7.38
N ASP A 177 14.89 -2.83 -6.37
CA ASP A 177 15.66 -3.67 -5.46
C ASP A 177 15.62 -5.12 -5.98
N ASN A 178 16.79 -5.71 -6.25
CA ASN A 178 16.89 -7.03 -6.87
C ASN A 178 16.23 -8.15 -6.05
N LEU A 179 16.36 -8.11 -4.71
CA LEU A 179 15.76 -9.14 -3.85
C LEU A 179 14.25 -8.95 -3.76
N MET A 180 13.79 -7.71 -3.62
CA MET A 180 12.36 -7.40 -3.61
C MET A 180 11.70 -7.80 -4.94
N ASP A 181 12.33 -7.50 -6.07
CA ASP A 181 11.81 -7.85 -7.39
C ASP A 181 11.84 -9.36 -7.65
N LEU A 182 12.83 -10.08 -7.09
CA LEU A 182 12.87 -11.54 -7.10
C LEU A 182 11.69 -12.13 -6.32
N ILE A 183 11.41 -11.61 -5.12
CA ILE A 183 10.27 -12.06 -4.29
C ILE A 183 8.95 -11.79 -5.02
N LEU A 184 8.75 -10.57 -5.56
CA LEU A 184 7.55 -10.23 -6.33
C LEU A 184 7.36 -11.13 -7.57
N ASN A 185 8.44 -11.53 -8.24
CA ASN A 185 8.36 -12.51 -9.32
C ASN A 185 7.94 -13.89 -8.81
N TRP A 186 8.59 -14.37 -7.75
CA TRP A 186 8.28 -15.65 -7.14
C TRP A 186 6.82 -15.74 -6.67
N GLU A 187 6.30 -14.69 -6.02
CA GLU A 187 4.89 -14.62 -5.60
C GLU A 187 3.94 -14.75 -6.80
N ARG A 188 4.22 -14.05 -7.90
CA ARG A 188 3.41 -14.13 -9.12
C ARG A 188 3.43 -15.50 -9.76
N GLU A 189 4.58 -16.16 -9.80
CA GLU A 189 4.71 -17.47 -10.44
C GLU A 189 4.11 -18.58 -9.57
N THR A 190 4.33 -18.50 -8.26
CA THR A 190 4.04 -19.60 -7.32
C THR A 190 2.68 -19.46 -6.64
N LEU A 191 2.25 -18.23 -6.35
CA LEU A 191 1.06 -17.96 -5.52
C LEU A 191 -0.13 -17.42 -6.32
N SER A 192 -0.04 -17.40 -7.66
CA SER A 192 -1.10 -16.85 -8.50
C SER A 192 -2.48 -17.49 -8.28
N GLU A 193 -2.53 -18.73 -7.81
CA GLU A 193 -3.78 -19.46 -7.51
C GLU A 193 -4.18 -19.41 -6.04
N ASN A 194 -3.28 -18.94 -5.15
CA ASN A 194 -3.47 -18.99 -3.71
C ASN A 194 -3.96 -17.65 -3.15
N TYR A 195 -5.16 -17.27 -3.58
CA TYR A 195 -5.79 -15.98 -3.28
C TYR A 195 -6.00 -15.73 -1.77
N GLU A 196 -6.20 -16.78 -0.98
CA GLU A 196 -6.41 -16.67 0.48
C GLU A 196 -5.19 -16.15 1.21
N LEU A 197 -3.97 -16.37 0.70
CA LEU A 197 -2.75 -15.84 1.32
C LEU A 197 -2.74 -14.30 1.34
N PHE A 198 -3.21 -13.67 0.27
CA PHE A 198 -3.37 -12.21 0.19
C PHE A 198 -4.45 -11.67 1.14
N HIS A 199 -5.25 -12.55 1.74
CA HIS A 199 -6.25 -12.26 2.77
C HIS A 199 -5.85 -12.73 4.18
N ALA A 200 -4.60 -13.15 4.39
CA ALA A 200 -4.14 -13.62 5.71
C ALA A 200 -2.73 -13.20 6.11
N TYR A 201 -1.87 -12.76 5.17
CA TYR A 201 -0.44 -12.50 5.42
C TYR A 201 -0.17 -11.50 6.56
N TRP A 202 -1.04 -10.49 6.75
CA TRP A 202 -0.85 -9.47 7.79
C TRP A 202 -0.88 -10.04 9.21
N ASN A 203 -1.50 -11.21 9.43
CA ASN A 203 -1.49 -11.85 10.73
C ASN A 203 -0.06 -12.20 11.17
N SER A 204 0.81 -12.55 10.21
CA SER A 204 2.23 -12.85 10.45
C SER A 204 3.05 -11.60 10.73
N ALA A 205 2.62 -10.43 10.26
CA ALA A 205 3.32 -9.15 10.49
C ALA A 205 3.40 -8.82 11.99
N ASN A 206 2.43 -9.28 12.79
CA ASN A 206 2.40 -9.07 14.25
C ASN A 206 3.64 -9.62 14.96
N ILE A 207 4.25 -10.69 14.45
CA ILE A 207 5.44 -11.33 15.04
C ILE A 207 6.68 -10.44 14.88
N LEU A 208 6.70 -9.59 13.86
CA LEU A 208 7.83 -8.74 13.52
C LEU A 208 7.70 -7.32 14.06
N LYS A 209 6.54 -6.94 14.60
CA LYS A 209 6.30 -5.60 15.16
C LYS A 209 7.35 -5.28 16.24
N GLY A 210 7.89 -4.07 16.18
CA GLY A 210 8.69 -3.50 17.26
C GLY A 210 7.85 -2.68 18.22
N ASP A 211 8.41 -2.38 19.39
CA ASP A 211 7.70 -1.59 20.40
C ASP A 211 7.88 -0.08 20.22
N ARG A 212 8.98 0.34 19.55
CA ARG A 212 9.38 1.74 19.43
C ARG A 212 9.55 2.15 17.98
N ARG A 213 9.05 3.35 17.65
CA ARG A 213 9.12 3.94 16.31
C ARG A 213 9.91 5.24 16.34
N CYS A 214 10.73 5.45 15.31
CA CYS A 214 11.44 6.67 15.02
C CYS A 214 10.46 7.85 14.97
N LYS A 215 10.69 8.89 15.78
CA LYS A 215 9.80 10.05 15.90
C LYS A 215 9.62 10.83 14.58
N THR A 216 10.56 10.67 13.65
CA THR A 216 10.61 11.44 12.39
C THR A 216 10.03 10.71 11.19
N CYS A 217 10.17 9.39 11.09
CA CYS A 217 9.73 8.63 9.91
C CYS A 217 8.87 7.41 10.23
N GLY A 218 8.66 7.08 11.51
CA GLY A 218 7.86 5.93 11.93
C GLY A 218 8.54 4.57 11.78
N ALA A 219 9.79 4.50 11.31
CA ALA A 219 10.56 3.25 11.25
C ALA A 219 10.72 2.62 12.65
N TYR A 220 10.58 1.30 12.78
CA TYR A 220 10.93 0.62 14.03
C TYR A 220 12.40 0.83 14.38
N VAL A 221 12.67 1.06 15.67
CA VAL A 221 13.99 1.35 16.23
C VAL A 221 14.25 0.51 17.47
N THR A 222 15.51 0.15 17.71
CA THR A 222 15.88 -0.75 18.80
C THR A 222 16.22 -0.03 20.10
N HIS A 223 16.82 1.17 20.05
CA HIS A 223 17.33 1.87 21.24
C HIS A 223 17.03 3.37 21.24
N ASP A 224 17.24 4.06 20.13
CA ASP A 224 17.14 5.52 20.02
C ASP A 224 15.75 6.01 19.59
N ASP A 225 15.49 7.30 19.80
CA ASP A 225 14.28 7.99 19.33
C ASP A 225 14.25 8.20 17.80
N LEU A 226 15.41 8.09 17.14
CA LEU A 226 15.60 8.28 15.70
C LEU A 226 16.23 7.03 15.09
N CYS A 227 15.77 6.67 13.88
CA CYS A 227 16.43 5.62 13.11
C CYS A 227 17.74 6.15 12.50
N LEU A 228 18.67 5.24 12.19
CA LEU A 228 19.99 5.55 11.62
C LEU A 228 19.93 6.52 10.44
N ARG A 229 18.95 6.35 9.55
CA ARG A 229 18.73 7.22 8.38
C ARG A 229 18.38 8.66 8.80
N CYS A 230 17.42 8.83 9.71
CA CYS A 230 17.03 10.15 10.21
C CYS A 230 18.14 10.81 11.05
N SER A 231 18.89 10.03 11.82
CA SER A 231 20.01 10.54 12.62
C SER A 231 21.10 11.13 11.72
N ARG A 232 21.45 10.45 10.61
CA ARG A 232 22.46 10.94 9.65
C ARG A 232 22.05 12.25 8.97
N GLU A 233 20.77 12.40 8.59
CA GLU A 233 20.27 13.66 8.01
C GLU A 233 20.31 14.84 8.99
N THR A 234 20.17 14.57 10.28
CA THR A 234 20.18 15.62 11.31
C THR A 234 21.60 16.16 11.51
N ILE A 235 22.62 15.31 11.33
CA ILE A 235 24.04 15.67 11.45
C ILE A 235 24.53 16.40 10.19
N SER A 236 23.95 16.16 9.02
CA SER A 236 24.33 16.79 7.76
C SER A 236 23.65 18.14 7.48
N ARG A 237 22.81 18.65 8.40
CA ARG A 237 22.29 20.02 8.36
C ARG A 237 23.14 20.90 9.30
N PRO A 238 24.06 21.74 8.79
CA PRO A 238 24.80 22.71 9.60
C PRO A 238 23.88 23.78 10.20
#